data_AF-A0AAW3FE40-F1
#
_entry.id   AF-A0AAW3FE40-F1
#
_cell.length_a   1.000
_cell.length_b   1.000
_cell.length_c   1.000
_cell.angle_alpha   90.00
_cell.angle_beta   90.00
_cell.angle_gamma   90.00
#
_symmetry.space_group_name_H-M   'P 1'
#
loop_
_entity.id
_entity.type
_entity.pdbx_description
1 polymer ?
#
loop_
_entity_poly.entity_id
_entity_poly.type
_entity_poly.pdbx_seq_one_letter_code
_entity_poly.pdbx_strand_id
1 'polypeptide(L)'
;MMNRFFEVVDRTYGKQMINLDNVEILSEKSYEVVMTGGKRFKIIKESFDGLLNELKKPYSDAMAEKMCQLQNDLTVAKQAIENIYVALLDSTITPSTLGKVNDDHLDGMLSSCYTEIKKLQNR
;
A
#
# COMPACT_ATOMS: atom_id res chain seq x y z
N MET A 1 -20.43 4.25 0.81
CA MET A 1 -19.54 3.62 1.81
C MET A 1 -20.08 3.97 3.18
N MET A 2 -20.33 2.97 4.01
CA MET A 2 -20.90 3.16 5.35
C MET A 2 -19.72 3.27 6.32
N ASN A 3 -19.38 4.48 6.76
CA ASN A 3 -18.26 4.70 7.68
C ASN A 3 -18.50 3.92 8.97
N ARG A 4 -17.64 2.96 9.28
CA ARG A 4 -17.75 2.18 10.53
C ARG A 4 -17.03 2.94 11.63
N PHE A 5 -17.75 3.25 12.70
CA PHE A 5 -17.19 3.94 13.85
C PHE A 5 -17.17 3.03 15.08
N PHE A 6 -16.16 3.19 15.94
CA PHE A 6 -16.02 2.46 17.19
C PHE A 6 -15.56 3.38 18.32
N GLU A 7 -16.20 3.30 19.49
CA GLU A 7 -15.76 4.04 20.68
C GLU A 7 -14.59 3.33 21.33
N VAL A 8 -13.50 4.07 21.57
CA VAL A 8 -12.39 3.61 22.41
C VAL A 8 -12.26 4.48 23.64
N VAL A 9 -11.63 3.90 24.66
CA VAL A 9 -11.23 4.57 25.88
C VAL A 9 -9.71 4.68 25.89
N ASP A 10 -9.20 5.89 26.06
CA ASP A 10 -7.78 6.14 26.22
C ASP A 10 -7.31 5.84 27.65
N ARG A 11 -5.99 5.87 27.87
CA ARG A 11 -5.42 5.58 29.21
C ARG A 11 -5.76 6.63 30.28
N THR A 12 -6.29 7.77 29.90
CA THR A 12 -6.81 8.79 30.82
C THR A 12 -8.30 8.64 31.08
N TYR A 13 -8.90 7.53 30.63
CA TYR A 13 -10.34 7.26 30.64
C TYR A 13 -11.17 8.24 29.81
N GLY A 14 -10.53 8.97 28.90
CA GLY A 14 -11.19 9.76 27.88
C GLY A 14 -11.78 8.87 26.80
N LYS A 15 -12.97 9.23 26.31
CA LYS A 15 -13.67 8.48 25.25
C LYS A 15 -13.47 9.15 23.90
N GLN A 16 -13.20 8.36 22.87
CA GLN A 16 -12.98 8.86 21.52
C GLN A 16 -13.69 7.96 20.50
N MET A 17 -14.41 8.57 19.56
CA MET A 17 -14.97 7.86 18.41
C MET A 17 -13.92 7.75 17.31
N ILE A 18 -13.60 6.54 16.90
CA ILE A 18 -12.64 6.24 15.83
C ILE A 18 -13.40 5.83 14.58
N ASN A 19 -13.05 6.42 13.43
CA ASN A 19 -13.40 5.86 12.13
C ASN A 19 -12.46 4.69 11.81
N LEU A 20 -13.00 3.48 11.67
CA LEU A 20 -12.22 2.28 11.41
C LEU A 20 -11.46 2.35 10.08
N ASP A 21 -12.00 3.08 9.09
CA ASP A 21 -11.36 3.24 7.78
C ASP A 21 -10.06 4.07 7.84
N ASN A 22 -9.86 4.80 8.93
CA ASN A 22 -8.69 5.65 9.15
C ASN A 22 -7.66 5.00 10.08
N VAL A 23 -7.83 3.74 10.51
CA VAL A 23 -6.85 3.06 11.36
C VAL A 23 -5.76 2.44 10.48
N GLU A 24 -4.52 2.90 10.63
CA GLU A 24 -3.37 2.40 9.86
C GLU A 24 -2.58 1.33 10.63
N ILE A 25 -2.36 1.55 11.93
CA ILE A 25 -1.55 0.65 12.75
C ILE A 25 -2.24 0.47 14.10
N LEU A 26 -2.28 -0.78 14.56
CA LEU A 26 -2.72 -1.17 15.89
C LEU A 26 -1.62 -2.02 16.55
N SER A 27 -0.97 -1.49 17.58
CA SER A 27 0.18 -2.14 18.24
C SER A 27 -0.24 -2.82 19.54
N GLU A 28 -0.18 -4.15 19.57
CA GLU A 28 -0.48 -4.95 20.77
C GLU A 28 0.51 -4.73 21.91
N LYS A 29 1.78 -4.45 21.60
CA LYS A 29 2.83 -4.24 22.62
C LYS A 29 2.65 -2.93 23.38
N SER A 30 2.22 -1.87 22.69
CA SER A 30 2.13 -0.52 23.25
C SER A 30 0.69 -0.05 23.50
N TYR A 31 -0.31 -0.83 23.07
CA TYR A 31 -1.72 -0.42 22.99
C TYR A 31 -1.89 0.93 22.30
N GLU A 32 -1.13 1.13 21.22
CA GLU A 32 -1.12 2.37 20.44
C GLU A 32 -1.92 2.18 19.16
N VAL A 33 -2.71 3.20 18.84
CA VAL A 33 -3.44 3.35 17.59
C VAL A 33 -2.79 4.47 16.79
N VAL A 34 -2.48 4.20 15.52
CA VAL A 34 -2.05 5.20 14.55
C VAL A 34 -3.14 5.38 13.51
N MET A 35 -3.59 6.62 13.36
CA MET A 35 -4.60 7.02 12.39
C MET A 35 -3.95 7.58 11.13
N THR A 36 -4.69 7.56 10.02
CA THR A 36 -4.36 8.28 8.79
C THR A 36 -4.04 9.75 9.09
N GLY A 37 -2.95 10.25 8.51
CA GLY A 37 -2.41 11.57 8.82
C GLY A 37 -1.46 11.58 10.03
N GLY A 38 -1.11 10.41 10.57
CA GLY A 38 -0.05 10.26 11.56
C GLY A 38 -0.45 10.58 13.00
N LYS A 39 -1.74 10.81 13.29
CA LYS A 39 -2.22 11.00 14.67
C LYS A 39 -2.08 9.70 15.47
N ARG A 40 -1.45 9.78 16.64
CA ARG A 40 -1.18 8.61 17.51
C ARG A 40 -1.73 8.82 18.91
N PHE A 41 -2.27 7.77 19.51
CA PHE A 41 -2.70 7.80 20.91
C PHE A 41 -2.75 6.38 21.48
N LYS A 42 -2.68 6.29 22.82
CA LYS A 42 -2.69 5.02 23.54
C LYS A 42 -4.05 4.77 24.17
N ILE A 43 -4.54 3.54 24.01
CA ILE A 43 -5.81 3.07 24.54
C ILE A 43 -5.61 2.06 25.67
N ILE A 44 -6.68 1.81 26.42
CA ILE A 44 -6.73 0.71 27.38
C ILE A 44 -6.87 -0.64 26.66
N LYS A 45 -6.52 -1.72 27.34
CA LYS A 45 -6.53 -3.06 26.77
C LYS A 45 -7.93 -3.48 26.31
N GLU A 46 -8.97 -3.19 27.10
CA GLU A 46 -10.35 -3.54 26.78
C GLU A 46 -10.81 -2.88 25.47
N SER A 47 -10.46 -1.61 25.27
CA SER A 47 -10.75 -0.89 24.02
C SER A 47 -9.90 -1.39 22.86
N PHE A 48 -8.66 -1.83 23.11
CA PHE A 48 -7.81 -2.46 22.10
C PHE A 48 -8.42 -3.77 21.60
N ASP A 49 -8.81 -4.66 22.51
CA ASP A 49 -9.40 -5.95 22.18
C ASP A 49 -10.73 -5.77 21.41
N GLY A 50 -11.55 -4.80 21.84
CA GLY A 50 -12.78 -4.42 21.14
C GLY A 50 -12.54 -3.87 19.73
N LEU A 51 -11.60 -2.94 19.59
CA LEU A 51 -11.23 -2.34 18.30
C LEU A 51 -10.67 -3.40 17.34
N LEU A 52 -9.79 -4.29 17.83
CA LEU A 52 -9.23 -5.38 17.05
C LEU A 52 -10.32 -6.32 16.54
N ASN A 53 -11.30 -6.67 17.39
CA ASN A 53 -12.42 -7.52 17.00
C ASN A 53 -13.30 -6.86 15.93
N GLU A 54 -13.55 -5.56 16.02
CA GLU A 54 -14.28 -4.83 14.98
C GLU A 54 -13.52 -4.81 13.66
N LEU A 55 -12.22 -4.52 13.69
CA LEU A 55 -11.37 -4.52 12.49
C LEU A 55 -11.28 -5.90 11.82
N LYS A 56 -11.38 -6.98 12.61
CA LYS A 56 -11.41 -8.36 12.11
C LYS A 56 -12.76 -8.78 11.52
N LYS A 57 -13.84 -8.03 11.76
CA LYS A 57 -15.13 -8.39 11.16
C LYS A 57 -15.00 -8.33 9.64
N PRO A 58 -15.57 -9.33 8.93
CA PRO A 58 -15.45 -9.42 7.49
C PRO A 58 -15.82 -8.09 6.85
N TYR A 59 -14.92 -7.61 5.99
CA TYR A 59 -15.14 -6.46 5.16
C TYR A 59 -16.42 -6.65 4.34
N SER A 60 -17.20 -5.60 4.14
CA SER A 60 -18.37 -5.65 3.24
C SER A 60 -17.95 -6.11 1.85
N ASP A 61 -18.85 -6.74 1.09
CA ASP A 61 -18.58 -7.24 -0.27
C ASP A 61 -17.86 -6.23 -1.18
N ALA A 62 -18.22 -4.95 -1.08
CA ALA A 62 -17.60 -3.85 -1.84
C ALA A 62 -16.09 -3.66 -1.58
N MET A 63 -15.59 -4.06 -0.40
CA MET A 63 -14.17 -3.94 -0.02
C MET A 63 -13.43 -5.25 -0.31
N ALA A 64 -14.10 -6.40 -0.28
CA ALA A 64 -13.58 -7.64 -0.84
C ALA A 64 -13.34 -7.52 -2.36
N GLU A 65 -14.26 -6.86 -3.06
CA GLU A 65 -14.14 -6.55 -4.50
C GLU A 65 -12.95 -5.62 -4.77
N LYS A 66 -12.75 -4.57 -3.96
CA LYS A 66 -11.56 -3.71 -4.04
C LYS A 66 -10.25 -4.46 -3.75
N MET A 67 -10.23 -5.38 -2.77
CA MET A 67 -9.05 -6.21 -2.52
C MET A 67 -8.76 -7.15 -3.70
N CYS A 68 -9.79 -7.71 -4.32
CA CYS A 68 -9.65 -8.53 -5.52
C CYS A 68 -9.06 -7.71 -6.69
N GLN A 69 -9.55 -6.49 -6.91
CA GLN A 69 -8.99 -5.56 -7.89
C GLN A 69 -7.52 -5.22 -7.61
N LEU A 70 -7.18 -4.88 -6.37
CA LEU A 70 -5.79 -4.60 -5.98
C LEU A 70 -4.85 -5.80 -6.17
N GLN A 71 -5.32 -7.02 -5.89
CA GLN A 71 -4.55 -8.24 -6.14
C GLN A 71 -4.34 -8.48 -7.64
N ASN A 72 -5.35 -8.20 -8.46
CA ASN A 72 -5.24 -8.28 -9.90
C ASN A 72 -4.24 -7.25 -10.45
N ASP A 73 -4.35 -5.99 -10.03
CA ASP A 73 -3.45 -4.91 -10.42
C ASP A 73 -2.00 -5.22 -10.04
N LEU A 74 -1.77 -5.74 -8.83
CA LEU A 74 -0.45 -6.18 -8.38
C LEU A 74 0.12 -7.31 -9.25
N THR A 75 -0.73 -8.25 -9.66
CA THR A 75 -0.33 -9.37 -10.53
C THR A 75 0.08 -8.86 -11.91
N VAL A 76 -0.70 -7.95 -12.49
CA VAL A 76 -0.39 -7.31 -13.77
C VAL A 76 0.90 -6.50 -13.68
N ALA A 77 1.09 -5.73 -12.61
CA ALA A 77 2.31 -4.95 -12.39
C ALA A 77 3.55 -5.84 -12.27
N LYS A 78 3.47 -6.96 -11.54
CA LYS A 78 4.57 -7.94 -11.44
C LYS A 78 4.93 -8.52 -12.81
N GLN A 79 3.92 -8.90 -13.60
CA GLN A 79 4.15 -9.44 -14.95
C GLN A 79 4.81 -8.40 -15.87
N ALA A 80 4.37 -7.13 -15.79
CA ALA A 80 4.97 -6.05 -16.57
C ALA A 80 6.45 -5.82 -16.18
N ILE A 81 6.76 -5.83 -14.89
CA ILE A 81 8.15 -5.71 -14.40
C ILE A 81 9.00 -6.90 -14.88
N GLU A 82 8.48 -8.11 -14.81
CA GLU A 82 9.18 -9.31 -15.27
C GLU A 82 9.45 -9.26 -16.79
N ASN A 83 8.47 -8.79 -17.58
CA ASN A 83 8.64 -8.60 -19.01
C ASN A 83 9.71 -7.54 -19.32
N ILE A 84 9.73 -6.42 -18.59
CA ILE A 84 10.77 -5.39 -18.70
C ILE A 84 12.14 -5.96 -18.33
N TYR A 85 12.23 -6.75 -17.26
CA TYR A 85 13.48 -7.38 -16.84
C TYR A 85 14.03 -8.35 -17.91
N VAL A 86 13.17 -9.18 -18.48
CA VAL A 86 13.54 -10.07 -19.60
C VAL A 86 13.98 -9.26 -20.82
N ALA A 87 13.27 -8.19 -21.16
CA ALA A 87 13.62 -7.31 -22.27
C ALA A 87 14.96 -6.57 -22.06
N LEU A 88 15.31 -6.23 -20.82
CA LEU A 88 16.59 -5.59 -20.48
C LEU A 88 17.77 -6.59 -20.50
N LEU A 89 17.53 -7.87 -20.20
CA LEU A 89 18.53 -8.93 -20.36
C LEU A 89 18.83 -9.23 -21.83
N ASP A 90 17.87 -9.00 -22.72
CA ASP A 90 18.09 -9.03 -24.16
C ASP A 90 18.80 -7.74 -24.62
N SER A 91 20.14 -7.82 -24.69
CA SER A 91 21.06 -6.71 -25.05
C SER A 91 20.81 -6.03 -26.41
N THR A 92 19.81 -6.48 -27.17
CA THR A 92 19.46 -5.98 -28.49
C THR A 92 18.31 -4.97 -28.49
N ILE A 93 17.64 -4.73 -27.36
CA ILE A 93 16.44 -3.90 -27.31
C ILE A 93 16.77 -2.41 -27.05
N THR A 94 16.30 -1.55 -27.95
CA THR A 94 16.32 -0.08 -27.78
C THR A 94 15.07 0.42 -27.04
N PRO A 95 15.13 1.54 -26.29
CA PRO A 95 14.03 2.02 -25.41
C PRO A 95 12.71 2.29 -26.14
N SER A 96 12.78 2.56 -27.44
CA SER A 96 11.63 2.74 -28.32
C SER A 96 10.69 1.53 -28.39
N THR A 97 11.17 0.33 -28.04
CA THR A 97 10.40 -0.92 -28.09
C THR A 97 9.57 -1.16 -26.82
N LEU A 98 9.87 -0.46 -25.72
CA LEU A 98 9.14 -0.59 -24.45
C LEU A 98 7.76 0.11 -24.45
N GLY A 99 7.44 0.84 -25.54
CA GLY A 99 6.23 1.66 -25.61
C GLY A 99 6.31 2.87 -24.68
N LYS A 100 5.48 3.88 -24.93
CA LYS A 100 5.35 5.01 -23.98
C LYS A 100 4.65 4.50 -22.73
N VAL A 101 5.32 4.60 -21.59
CA VAL A 101 4.66 4.44 -20.30
C VAL A 101 3.73 5.62 -20.09
N ASN A 102 2.49 5.39 -19.68
CA ASN A 102 1.48 6.45 -19.47
C ASN A 102 1.71 7.23 -18.14
N ASP A 103 2.97 7.28 -17.71
CA ASP A 103 3.48 7.94 -16.52
C ASP A 103 4.87 8.50 -16.87
N ASP A 104 4.93 9.83 -17.02
CA ASP A 104 6.12 10.56 -17.46
C ASP A 104 7.29 10.41 -16.48
N HIS A 105 7.01 10.15 -15.20
CA HIS A 105 8.05 9.96 -14.20
C HIS A 105 8.71 8.58 -14.35
N LEU A 106 7.90 7.55 -14.57
CA LEU A 106 8.39 6.20 -14.79
C LEU A 106 9.15 6.07 -16.12
N ASP A 107 8.71 6.77 -17.17
CA ASP A 107 9.40 6.84 -18.47
C ASP A 107 10.80 7.48 -18.35
N GLY A 108 10.90 8.56 -17.56
CA GLY A 108 12.17 9.22 -17.26
C GLY A 108 13.15 8.35 -16.47
N MET A 109 12.65 7.58 -15.49
CA MET A 109 13.45 6.63 -14.72
C MET A 109 13.99 5.49 -15.60
N LEU A 110 13.14 4.92 -16.46
CA LEU A 110 13.53 3.86 -17.39
C LEU A 110 14.58 4.33 -18.41
N SER A 111 14.39 5.53 -18.98
CA SER A 111 15.35 6.14 -19.91
C SER A 111 16.72 6.40 -19.28
N SER A 112 16.73 6.82 -18.02
CA SER A 112 17.97 7.06 -17.26
C SER A 112 18.71 5.74 -16.98
N CYS A 113 17.99 4.71 -16.53
CA CYS A 113 18.55 3.37 -16.32
C CYS A 113 19.15 2.78 -17.61
N TYR A 114 18.45 2.87 -18.74
CA TYR A 114 18.96 2.39 -20.02
C TYR A 114 20.28 3.06 -20.41
N THR A 115 20.36 4.38 -20.23
CA THR A 115 21.55 5.18 -20.57
C THR A 115 22.77 4.73 -19.77
N GLU A 116 22.61 4.48 -18.47
CA GLU A 116 23.72 4.01 -17.61
C GLU A 116 24.16 2.58 -17.96
N ILE A 117 23.22 1.68 -18.27
CA ILE A 117 23.54 0.31 -18.72
C ILE A 117 24.34 0.33 -20.03
N LYS A 118 23.95 1.14 -21.01
CA LYS A 118 24.67 1.30 -22.29
C LYS A 118 26.10 1.81 -22.11
N LYS A 119 26.33 2.73 -21.15
CA LYS A 119 27.68 3.22 -20.83
C LYS A 119 28.56 2.10 -20.25
N LEU A 120 27.99 1.21 -19.44
CA LEU A 120 28.72 0.10 -18.83
C LEU A 120 29.05 -1.01 -19.84
N GLN A 121 28.16 -1.27 -20.81
CA GLN A 121 28.37 -2.28 -21.85
C GLN A 121 29.38 -1.85 -22.94
N ASN A 122 29.59 -0.55 -23.13
CA ASN A 122 30.55 -0.01 -24.09
C ASN A 122 31.95 0.25 -23.47
N ARG A 123 32.24 -0.30 -22.28
CA ARG A 123 33.57 -0.31 -21.65
C ARG A 123 34.20 -1.69 -21.82
#